data_AF-A0A7D7VKD1-F1
#
_entry.id   AF-A0A7D7VKD1-F1
#
_cell.length_a   1.000
_cell.length_b   1.000
_cell.length_c   1.000
_cell.angle_alpha   90.00
_cell.angle_beta   90.00
_cell.angle_gamma   90.00
#
_symmetry.space_group_name_H-M   'P 1'
#
loop_
_entity.id
_entity.type
_entity.pdbx_description
1 polymer ?
#
loop_
_entity_poly.entity_id
_entity_poly.type
_entity_poly.pdbx_seq_one_letter_code
_entity_poly.pdbx_strand_id
1 'polypeptide(L)'
;MKNFAQRGFTILELMITVLMLGVMLTLAVPSFSAVFKQNRLAAQTNSLLSSLNYARGQTINQNQIVIVQPITAGTDWSAGWKVRVNGVDIQFFEGVENASLISTAATITYQSDGTLTTGANVTLTLTLTPNDCPTGSSDVRVITITLSGQSSSTTAVCT
;
A
#
# COMPACT_ATOMS: atom_id res chain seq x y z
N MET A 1 63.33 11.13 -12.06
CA MET A 1 62.28 11.11 -11.02
C MET A 1 61.22 12.10 -11.45
N LYS A 2 60.00 11.65 -11.83
CA LYS A 2 58.93 12.53 -12.31
C LYS A 2 58.25 13.16 -11.10
N ASN A 3 58.44 14.47 -10.90
CA ASN A 3 57.73 15.23 -9.88
C ASN A 3 56.25 15.34 -10.28
N PHE A 4 55.37 14.69 -9.53
CA PHE A 4 53.95 14.99 -9.58
C PHE A 4 53.72 16.31 -8.85
N ALA A 5 53.53 17.40 -9.60
CA ALA A 5 53.13 18.66 -9.02
C ALA A 5 51.75 18.48 -8.36
N GLN A 6 51.69 18.70 -7.05
CA GLN A 6 50.44 18.74 -6.28
C GLN A 6 49.63 19.94 -6.76
N ARG A 7 48.67 19.71 -7.67
CA ARG A 7 47.70 20.73 -8.09
C ARG A 7 46.63 20.85 -7.00
N GLY A 8 46.69 21.92 -6.21
CA GLY A 8 45.64 22.28 -5.27
C GLY A 8 44.46 22.94 -5.98
N PHE A 9 43.25 22.78 -5.43
CA PHE A 9 42.06 23.51 -5.85
C PHE A 9 42.21 24.99 -5.48
N THR A 10 41.79 25.89 -6.38
CA THR A 10 41.69 27.31 -6.04
C THR A 10 40.46 27.54 -5.14
N ILE A 11 40.50 28.57 -4.29
CA ILE A 11 39.34 28.95 -3.45
C ILE A 11 38.11 29.22 -4.32
N LEU A 12 38.32 29.84 -5.49
CA LEU A 12 37.26 30.15 -6.44
C LEU A 12 36.63 28.87 -7.04
N GLU A 13 37.43 27.85 -7.33
CA GLU A 13 36.94 26.57 -7.83
C GLU A 13 36.15 25.80 -6.77
N LEU A 14 36.58 25.83 -5.50
CA LEU A 14 35.80 25.28 -4.39
C LEU A 14 34.46 26.02 -4.22
N MET A 15 34.46 27.35 -4.35
CA MET A 15 33.22 28.12 -4.24
C MET A 15 32.23 27.82 -5.37
N ILE A 16 32.72 27.71 -6.62
CA ILE A 16 31.88 27.37 -7.78
C ILE A 16 31.34 25.94 -7.65
N THR A 17 32.16 24.98 -7.24
CA THR A 17 31.73 23.58 -7.08
C THR A 17 30.67 23.43 -5.99
N VAL A 18 30.83 24.09 -4.84
CA VAL A 18 29.81 24.09 -3.77
C VAL A 18 28.53 24.79 -4.22
N LEU A 19 28.63 25.88 -4.98
CA LEU A 19 27.48 26.58 -5.54
C LEU A 19 26.70 25.70 -6.54
N MET A 20 27.40 25.04 -7.47
CA MET A 20 26.79 24.09 -8.40
C MET A 20 26.13 22.92 -7.67
N LEU A 21 26.79 22.37 -6.66
CA LEU A 21 26.27 21.28 -5.85
C LEU A 21 25.00 21.72 -5.09
N GLY A 22 24.96 22.94 -4.56
CA GLY A 22 23.77 23.52 -3.92
C GLY A 22 22.57 23.60 -4.88
N VAL A 23 22.78 24.07 -6.11
CA VAL A 23 21.73 24.14 -7.14
C VAL A 23 21.26 22.74 -7.56
N MET A 24 22.17 21.77 -7.65
CA MET A 24 21.79 20.39 -7.96
C MET A 24 20.95 19.74 -6.85
N LEU A 25 21.30 19.97 -5.59
CA LEU A 25 20.55 19.42 -4.46
C LEU A 25 19.13 19.98 -4.37
N THR A 26 18.92 21.28 -4.63
CA THR A 26 17.58 21.88 -4.59
C THR A 26 16.64 21.30 -5.65
N LEU A 27 17.17 20.89 -6.80
CA LEU A 27 16.40 20.23 -7.86
C LEU A 27 16.18 18.73 -7.61
N ALA A 28 17.09 18.06 -6.91
CA ALA A 28 17.03 16.60 -6.70
C ALA A 28 16.11 16.15 -5.56
N VAL A 29 16.03 16.92 -4.46
CA VAL A 29 15.27 16.56 -3.26
C VAL A 29 13.76 16.36 -3.47
N PRO A 30 13.00 17.19 -4.23
CA PRO A 30 11.54 17.07 -4.28
C PRO A 30 11.04 15.73 -4.85
N SER A 31 11.86 15.03 -5.66
CA SER A 31 11.47 13.78 -6.32
C SER A 31 11.32 12.59 -5.35
N PHE A 32 12.02 12.59 -4.21
CA PHE A 32 12.04 11.43 -3.32
C PHE A 32 10.73 11.22 -2.54
N SER A 33 10.02 12.29 -2.20
CA SER A 33 8.76 12.19 -1.44
C SER A 33 7.68 11.40 -2.21
N ALA A 34 7.55 11.65 -3.52
CA ALA A 34 6.61 10.93 -4.37
C ALA A 34 6.93 9.44 -4.46
N VAL A 35 8.22 9.08 -4.55
CA VAL A 35 8.66 7.68 -4.57
C VAL A 35 8.34 6.97 -3.25
N PHE A 36 8.61 7.59 -2.11
CA PHE A 36 8.26 7.02 -0.80
C PHE A 36 6.76 6.81 -0.63
N LYS A 37 5.95 7.78 -1.08
CA LYS A 37 4.48 7.68 -1.07
C LYS A 37 3.99 6.48 -1.89
N GLN A 38 4.48 6.33 -3.12
CA GLN A 38 4.10 5.20 -3.98
C GLN A 38 4.54 3.86 -3.40
N ASN A 39 5.75 3.79 -2.83
CA ASN A 39 6.23 2.57 -2.19
C ASN A 39 5.37 2.18 -1.00
N ARG A 40 4.94 3.14 -0.17
CA ARG A 40 4.03 2.89 0.96
C ARG A 40 2.67 2.37 0.48
N LEU A 41 2.08 3.00 -0.53
CA LEU A 41 0.83 2.55 -1.14
C LEU A 41 0.93 1.13 -1.70
N ALA A 42 2.00 0.85 -2.45
CA ALA A 42 2.25 -0.47 -3.02
C ALA A 42 2.46 -1.53 -1.94
N ALA A 43 3.25 -1.22 -0.90
CA ALA A 43 3.47 -2.13 0.22
C ALA A 43 2.15 -2.49 0.92
N GLN A 44 1.32 -1.48 1.23
CA GLN A 44 0.03 -1.71 1.88
C GLN A 44 -0.95 -2.49 1.01
N THR A 45 -1.02 -2.15 -0.29
CA THR A 45 -1.83 -2.90 -1.26
C THR A 45 -1.40 -4.37 -1.32
N ASN A 46 -0.10 -4.63 -1.37
CA ASN A 46 0.46 -5.98 -1.42
C ASN A 46 0.22 -6.75 -0.13
N SER A 47 0.35 -6.11 1.04
CA SER A 47 0.01 -6.72 2.34
C SER A 47 -1.45 -7.16 2.38
N LEU A 48 -2.36 -6.29 1.94
CA LEU A 48 -3.79 -6.59 1.91
C LEU A 48 -4.09 -7.73 0.92
N LEU A 49 -3.60 -7.65 -0.32
CA LEU A 49 -3.75 -8.74 -1.30
C LEU A 49 -3.17 -10.07 -0.80
N SER A 50 -2.02 -10.03 -0.13
CA SER A 50 -1.41 -11.23 0.46
C SER A 50 -2.31 -11.83 1.54
N SER A 51 -2.88 -11.01 2.42
CA SER A 51 -3.79 -11.46 3.47
C SER A 51 -5.09 -12.05 2.93
N LEU A 52 -5.64 -11.48 1.85
CA LEU A 52 -6.84 -11.98 1.17
C LEU A 52 -6.59 -13.32 0.47
N ASN A 53 -5.48 -13.42 -0.26
CA ASN A 53 -5.07 -14.66 -0.90
C ASN A 53 -4.75 -15.76 0.12
N TYR A 54 -4.10 -15.39 1.22
CA TYR A 54 -3.88 -16.29 2.34
C TYR A 54 -5.21 -16.78 2.91
N ALA A 55 -6.14 -15.88 3.24
CA ALA A 55 -7.46 -16.23 3.79
C ALA A 55 -8.23 -17.19 2.87
N ARG A 56 -8.28 -16.90 1.57
CA ARG A 56 -8.90 -17.79 0.57
C ARG A 56 -8.20 -19.14 0.48
N GLY A 57 -6.87 -19.16 0.49
CA GLY A 57 -6.11 -20.41 0.50
C GLY A 57 -6.36 -21.23 1.75
N GLN A 58 -6.48 -20.59 2.92
CA GLN A 58 -6.82 -21.26 4.17
C GLN A 58 -8.21 -21.90 4.11
N THR A 59 -9.22 -21.23 3.54
CA THR A 59 -10.55 -21.82 3.46
C THR A 59 -10.59 -23.05 2.57
N ILE A 60 -9.95 -22.98 1.40
CA ILE A 60 -9.90 -24.08 0.43
C ILE A 60 -9.10 -25.26 0.98
N ASN A 61 -7.93 -25.00 1.57
CA ASN A 61 -7.03 -26.06 2.01
C ASN A 61 -7.51 -26.75 3.29
N GLN A 62 -8.17 -26.01 4.19
CA GLN A 62 -8.62 -26.54 5.48
C GLN A 62 -10.13 -26.83 5.52
N ASN A 63 -10.86 -26.54 4.43
CA ASN A 63 -12.32 -26.66 4.34
C ASN A 63 -13.03 -25.95 5.52
N GLN A 64 -12.59 -24.73 5.83
CA GLN A 64 -13.09 -23.92 6.94
C GLN A 64 -13.47 -22.51 6.47
N ILE A 65 -14.29 -21.81 7.25
CA ILE A 65 -14.64 -20.42 6.99
C ILE A 65 -13.56 -19.51 7.58
N VAL A 66 -13.04 -18.59 6.76
CA VAL A 66 -12.04 -17.59 7.17
C VAL A 66 -12.65 -16.21 6.95
N ILE A 67 -12.48 -15.34 7.95
CA ILE A 67 -13.00 -13.97 7.94
C ILE A 67 -11.83 -13.00 7.95
N VAL A 68 -11.82 -12.04 7.04
CA VAL A 68 -10.94 -10.88 7.07
C VAL A 68 -11.77 -9.66 7.44
N GLN A 69 -11.32 -8.87 8.41
CA GLN A 69 -12.08 -7.73 8.92
C GLN A 69 -11.15 -6.65 9.49
N PRO A 70 -11.60 -5.39 9.60
CA PRO A 70 -10.79 -4.35 10.20
C PRO A 70 -10.61 -4.59 11.69
N ILE A 71 -9.53 -4.03 12.25
CA ILE A 71 -9.28 -4.06 13.70
C ILE A 71 -10.41 -3.33 14.43
N THR A 72 -10.80 -2.17 13.92
CA THR A 72 -11.94 -1.39 14.38
C THR A 72 -13.16 -1.77 13.55
N ALA A 73 -14.21 -2.29 14.19
CA ALA A 73 -15.41 -2.73 13.48
C ALA A 73 -16.00 -1.60 12.61
N GLY A 74 -16.43 -1.94 11.39
CA GLY A 74 -17.00 -1.01 10.43
C GLY A 74 -16.39 -1.16 9.04
N THR A 75 -16.54 -0.13 8.21
CA THR A 75 -16.03 -0.09 6.83
C THR A 75 -14.70 0.63 6.68
N ASP A 76 -14.18 1.19 7.77
CA ASP A 76 -12.85 1.82 7.81
C ASP A 76 -11.80 0.83 8.29
N TRP A 77 -10.88 0.50 7.40
CA TRP A 77 -9.79 -0.45 7.61
C TRP A 77 -8.44 0.26 7.79
N SER A 78 -8.44 1.60 7.89
CA SER A 78 -7.22 2.41 7.98
C SER A 78 -6.40 2.12 9.23
N ALA A 79 -7.06 1.69 10.31
CA ALA A 79 -6.41 1.26 11.56
C ALA A 79 -5.73 -0.12 11.47
N GLY A 80 -5.89 -0.84 10.35
CA GLY A 80 -5.38 -2.18 10.14
C GLY A 80 -6.51 -3.22 10.12
N TRP A 81 -6.13 -4.46 9.83
CA TRP A 81 -7.07 -5.57 9.69
C TRP A 81 -6.50 -6.87 10.25
N LYS A 82 -7.38 -7.86 10.37
CA LYS A 82 -7.03 -9.18 10.91
C LYS A 82 -7.73 -10.30 10.16
N VAL A 83 -7.08 -11.45 10.17
CA VAL A 83 -7.62 -12.71 9.63
C VAL A 83 -8.03 -13.59 10.80
N ARG A 84 -9.24 -14.16 10.72
CA ARG A 84 -9.86 -14.97 11.76
C ARG A 84 -10.32 -16.31 11.20
N VAL A 85 -10.06 -17.36 11.96
CA VAL A 85 -10.49 -18.74 11.66
C VAL A 85 -11.20 -19.29 12.88
N ASN A 86 -12.43 -19.80 12.70
CA ASN A 86 -13.24 -20.38 13.78
C ASN A 86 -13.34 -19.49 15.04
N GLY A 87 -13.45 -18.16 14.86
CA GLY A 87 -13.55 -17.23 15.99
C GLY A 87 -12.21 -16.72 16.54
N VAL A 88 -11.08 -17.31 16.15
CA VAL A 88 -9.74 -16.97 16.65
C VAL A 88 -8.99 -16.08 15.65
N ASP A 89 -8.43 -14.98 16.14
CA ASP A 89 -7.58 -14.09 15.35
C ASP A 89 -6.20 -14.75 15.14
N ILE A 90 -5.82 -14.99 13.89
CA ILE A 90 -4.59 -15.73 13.53
C ILE A 90 -3.49 -14.86 12.92
N GLN A 91 -3.86 -13.72 12.33
CA GLN A 91 -2.93 -12.75 11.74
C GLN A 91 -3.45 -11.33 11.94
N PHE A 92 -2.53 -10.41 12.20
CA PHE A 92 -2.78 -8.99 12.34
C PHE A 92 -1.91 -8.23 11.35
N PHE A 93 -2.49 -7.19 10.76
CA PHE A 93 -1.83 -6.31 9.82
C PHE A 93 -1.99 -4.89 10.31
N GLU A 94 -0.88 -4.17 10.35
CA GLU A 94 -0.86 -2.77 10.76
C GLU A 94 -1.62 -1.89 9.78
N GLY A 95 -2.22 -0.84 10.33
CA GLY A 95 -2.89 0.18 9.56
C GLY A 95 -1.94 1.00 8.69
N VAL A 96 -2.54 1.93 7.95
CA VAL A 96 -1.80 2.87 7.12
C VAL A 96 -1.80 4.24 7.76
N GLU A 97 -0.60 4.78 8.02
CA GLU A 97 -0.46 6.17 8.42
C GLU A 97 -0.64 7.11 7.23
N ASN A 98 -1.33 8.24 7.45
CA ASN A 98 -1.56 9.28 6.44
C ASN A 98 -2.29 8.79 5.18
N ALA A 99 -3.08 7.74 5.28
CA ALA A 99 -4.01 7.33 4.25
C ALA A 99 -5.30 6.78 4.87
N SER A 100 -6.32 6.70 4.03
CA SER A 100 -7.59 6.06 4.32
C SER A 100 -7.71 4.76 3.53
N LEU A 101 -8.23 3.71 4.16
CA LEU A 101 -8.59 2.44 3.54
C LEU A 101 -10.07 2.17 3.83
N ILE A 102 -10.92 2.46 2.86
CA ILE A 102 -12.38 2.33 3.02
C ILE A 102 -12.90 1.17 2.20
N SER A 103 -13.68 0.30 2.83
CA SER A 103 -14.30 -0.89 2.23
C SER A 103 -15.81 -0.69 2.04
N THR A 104 -16.39 -1.31 1.01
CA THR A 104 -17.86 -1.38 0.87
C THR A 104 -18.51 -2.40 1.81
N ALA A 105 -17.73 -3.26 2.47
CA ALA A 105 -18.21 -4.23 3.46
C ALA A 105 -17.41 -4.17 4.77
N ALA A 106 -18.10 -4.44 5.88
CA ALA A 106 -17.47 -4.46 7.19
C ALA A 106 -16.57 -5.69 7.41
N THR A 107 -16.87 -6.80 6.72
CA THR A 107 -16.11 -8.05 6.81
C THR A 107 -16.11 -8.75 5.46
N ILE A 108 -15.06 -9.50 5.19
CA ILE A 108 -14.92 -10.37 4.02
C ILE A 108 -14.92 -11.80 4.54
N THR A 109 -15.97 -12.56 4.22
CA THR A 109 -16.11 -13.95 4.67
C THR A 109 -15.94 -14.89 3.50
N TYR A 110 -14.84 -15.64 3.53
CA TYR A 110 -14.58 -16.71 2.58
C TYR A 110 -15.24 -18.01 3.06
N GLN A 111 -15.98 -18.66 2.18
CA GLN A 111 -16.52 -20.01 2.38
C GLN A 111 -15.46 -21.07 2.07
N SER A 112 -15.75 -22.31 2.43
CA SER A 112 -14.82 -23.44 2.28
C SER A 112 -14.45 -23.75 0.83
N ASP A 113 -15.25 -23.32 -0.15
CA ASP A 113 -14.96 -23.41 -1.59
C ASP A 113 -14.14 -22.21 -2.13
N GLY A 114 -13.81 -21.26 -1.26
CA GLY A 114 -13.07 -20.04 -1.60
C GLY A 114 -13.92 -18.93 -2.21
N THR A 115 -15.24 -19.07 -2.24
CA THR A 115 -16.19 -18.01 -2.63
C THR A 115 -16.50 -17.07 -1.48
N LEU A 116 -17.13 -15.93 -1.77
CA LEU A 116 -17.58 -14.99 -0.75
C LEU A 116 -19.04 -15.21 -0.38
N THR A 117 -19.37 -15.02 0.91
CA THR A 117 -20.77 -14.99 1.37
C THR A 117 -21.27 -13.55 1.36
N THR A 118 -21.86 -13.12 0.25
CA THR A 118 -22.56 -11.83 0.16
C THR A 118 -23.96 -12.07 -0.38
N GLY A 119 -24.96 -11.36 0.15
CA GLY A 119 -26.36 -11.50 -0.27
C GLY A 119 -26.68 -11.03 -1.69
N ALA A 120 -25.67 -10.72 -2.52
CA ALA A 120 -25.79 -10.30 -3.91
C ALA A 120 -24.46 -10.49 -4.67
N ASN A 121 -24.50 -10.41 -6.01
CA ASN A 121 -23.35 -10.20 -6.89
C ASN A 121 -22.65 -8.89 -6.51
N VAL A 122 -21.62 -8.97 -5.68
CA VAL A 122 -20.95 -7.78 -5.14
C VAL A 122 -19.47 -7.89 -5.42
N THR A 123 -18.98 -6.91 -6.18
CA THR A 123 -17.59 -6.50 -6.20
C THR A 123 -17.33 -5.78 -4.88
N LEU A 124 -16.53 -6.38 -3.99
CA LEU A 124 -16.07 -5.67 -2.81
C LEU A 124 -14.94 -4.76 -3.21
N THR A 125 -15.07 -3.47 -2.90
CA THR A 125 -14.09 -2.46 -3.27
C THR A 125 -13.47 -1.89 -2.01
N LEU A 126 -12.15 -1.97 -1.93
CA LEU A 126 -11.35 -1.27 -0.94
C LEU A 126 -10.57 -0.16 -1.64
N THR A 127 -10.76 1.07 -1.19
CA THR A 127 -10.10 2.25 -1.75
C THR A 127 -9.05 2.71 -0.76
N LEU A 128 -7.79 2.63 -1.16
CA LEU A 128 -6.65 3.17 -0.42
C LEU A 128 -6.28 4.53 -1.03
N THR A 129 -6.47 5.59 -0.25
CA THR A 129 -6.22 6.98 -0.68
C THR A 129 -5.39 7.72 0.37
N PRO A 130 -4.20 8.23 0.01
CA PRO A 130 -3.43 9.12 0.88
C PRO A 130 -4.23 10.36 1.27
N ASN A 131 -4.02 10.87 2.48
CA ASN A 131 -4.73 12.06 2.95
C ASN A 131 -4.35 13.31 2.13
N ASP A 132 -3.08 13.39 1.74
CA ASP A 132 -2.56 14.43 0.86
C ASP A 132 -2.60 13.96 -0.60
N CYS A 133 -3.80 13.82 -1.15
CA CYS A 133 -3.96 13.41 -2.55
C CYS A 133 -4.40 14.56 -3.47
N PRO A 134 -3.49 15.10 -4.31
CA PRO A 134 -3.86 16.11 -5.30
C PRO A 134 -4.83 15.55 -6.34
N THR A 135 -5.87 16.31 -6.69
CA THR A 135 -6.79 15.96 -7.78
C THR A 135 -6.02 15.64 -9.07
N GLY A 136 -6.37 14.54 -9.72
CA GLY A 136 -5.73 14.03 -10.93
C GLY A 136 -4.47 13.18 -10.71
N SER A 137 -3.97 13.03 -9.48
CA SER A 137 -2.85 12.14 -9.19
C SER A 137 -3.29 10.67 -9.09
N SER A 138 -2.46 9.76 -9.61
CA SER A 138 -2.70 8.29 -9.64
C SER A 138 -2.35 7.58 -8.32
N ASP A 139 -2.62 8.25 -7.20
CA ASP A 139 -2.24 7.82 -5.85
C ASP A 139 -3.34 7.04 -5.14
N VAL A 140 -4.39 6.62 -5.86
CA VAL A 140 -5.44 5.74 -5.35
C VAL A 140 -5.17 4.31 -5.79
N ARG A 141 -5.37 3.37 -4.87
CA ARG A 141 -5.44 1.94 -5.19
C ARG A 141 -6.84 1.41 -4.90
N VAL A 142 -7.41 0.75 -5.89
CA VAL A 142 -8.74 0.15 -5.82
C VAL A 142 -8.56 -1.36 -5.84
N ILE A 143 -8.81 -1.99 -4.71
CA ILE A 143 -8.72 -3.44 -4.55
C ILE A 143 -10.12 -4.00 -4.71
N THR A 144 -10.27 -4.92 -5.66
CA THR A 144 -11.53 -5.54 -6.01
C THR A 144 -11.50 -7.01 -5.64
N ILE A 145 -12.55 -7.49 -4.98
CA ILE A 145 -12.75 -8.92 -4.70
C ILE A 145 -14.03 -9.37 -5.38
N THR A 146 -13.91 -10.38 -6.25
CA THR A 146 -15.06 -10.99 -6.92
C THR A 146 -15.75 -12.00 -6.01
N LEU A 147 -16.98 -12.41 -6.35
CA LEU A 147 -17.67 -13.50 -5.63
C LEU A 147 -16.92 -14.83 -5.65
N SER A 148 -16.13 -15.10 -6.68
CA SER A 148 -15.25 -16.28 -6.74
C SER A 148 -14.05 -16.18 -5.78
N GLY A 149 -13.97 -15.11 -5.01
CA GLY A 149 -12.94 -14.81 -4.01
C GLY A 149 -11.65 -14.26 -4.59
N GLN A 150 -11.57 -14.00 -5.89
CA GLN A 150 -10.35 -13.50 -6.53
C GLN A 150 -10.17 -12.02 -6.19
N SER A 151 -8.99 -11.68 -5.66
CA SER A 151 -8.60 -10.31 -5.36
C SER A 151 -7.68 -9.75 -6.44
N SER A 152 -7.96 -8.54 -6.92
CA SER A 152 -7.09 -7.79 -7.83
C SER A 152 -6.97 -6.33 -7.38
N SER A 153 -5.93 -5.64 -7.84
CA SER A 153 -5.76 -4.19 -7.60
C SER A 153 -5.65 -3.45 -8.92
N THR A 154 -6.30 -2.30 -9.00
CA THR A 154 -6.13 -1.32 -10.06
C THR A 154 -5.73 0.03 -9.48
N THR A 155 -5.16 0.89 -10.32
CA THR A 155 -4.88 2.28 -9.97
C THR A 155 -6.05 3.16 -10.38
N ALA A 156 -6.37 4.15 -9.55
CA ALA A 156 -7.33 5.20 -9.87
C ALA A 156 -6.73 6.59 -9.59
N VAL A 157 -7.45 7.62 -9.98
CA VAL A 157 -7.06 9.02 -9.75
C VAL A 157 -7.81 9.61 -8.57
N CYS A 158 -7.15 10.52 -7.85
CA CYS A 158 -7.83 11.33 -6.85
C CYS A 158 -8.76 12.33 -7.52
N THR A 159 -9.95 12.45 -6.96
CA THR A 159 -11.01 13.37 -7.38
C THR A 159 -11.04 14.57 -6.46
#